data_AF-A0A346YLC9-F1
#
_entry.id   AF-A0A346YLC9-F1
#
_cell.length_a   1.000
_cell.length_b   1.000
_cell.length_c   1.000
_cell.angle_alpha   90.00
_cell.angle_beta   90.00
_cell.angle_gamma   90.00
#
_symmetry.space_group_name_H-M   'P 1'
#
loop_
_entity.id
_entity.type
_entity.pdbx_description
1 polymer ?
#
loop_
_entity_poly.entity_id
_entity_poly.type
_entity_poly.pdbx_seq_one_letter_code
_entity_poly.pdbx_strand_id
1 'polypeptide(L)'
;MQVSADMRPIIDDAVYLLTLQDDGRYHLEGSHLLADLSGIVPAPGDRVTLAIDEDVTSIFEVISRHFVRHLRLASGDEFSAWVLVAQEVDQLEADELLKAFGTLWKSAPRRPSNLPHMKTATRLKRE
;
A
#
# COMPACT_ATOMS: atom_id res chain seq x y z
N MET A 1 -15.65 -11.20 38.42
CA MET A 1 -14.87 -9.97 38.16
C MET A 1 -15.02 -9.67 36.69
N GLN A 2 -15.58 -8.51 36.35
CA GLN A 2 -15.86 -8.06 34.97
C GLN A 2 -14.58 -7.95 34.16
N VAL A 3 -14.55 -8.55 32.97
CA VAL A 3 -13.58 -8.23 31.93
C VAL A 3 -14.19 -7.08 31.13
N SER A 4 -13.86 -5.85 31.52
CA SER A 4 -14.05 -4.68 30.67
C SER A 4 -12.69 -4.22 30.19
N ALA A 5 -12.17 -4.91 29.17
CA ALA A 5 -11.17 -4.32 28.29
C ALA A 5 -11.94 -3.87 27.07
N ASP A 6 -11.97 -2.56 26.80
CA ASP A 6 -12.48 -2.02 25.55
C ASP A 6 -11.68 -2.67 24.41
N MET A 7 -12.24 -3.72 23.83
CA MET A 7 -11.67 -4.44 22.69
C MET A 7 -11.70 -3.48 21.51
N ARG A 8 -10.56 -2.88 21.19
CA ARG A 8 -10.44 -1.97 20.04
C ARG A 8 -9.81 -2.73 18.89
N PRO A 9 -10.54 -3.01 17.80
CA PRO A 9 -9.90 -3.49 16.59
C PRO A 9 -8.99 -2.38 16.05
N ILE A 10 -7.70 -2.67 15.95
CA ILE A 10 -6.74 -1.91 15.17
C ILE A 10 -6.84 -2.48 13.75
N ILE A 11 -7.69 -1.84 12.94
CA ILE A 11 -7.69 -2.07 11.50
C ILE A 11 -6.55 -1.22 10.96
N ASP A 12 -5.55 -1.88 10.41
CA ASP A 12 -4.47 -1.17 9.75
C ASP A 12 -4.91 -0.81 8.34
N ASP A 13 -4.94 0.48 8.04
CA ASP A 13 -5.26 0.99 6.70
C ASP A 13 -4.05 0.90 5.76
N ALA A 14 -3.06 0.07 6.10
CA ALA A 14 -1.87 -0.18 5.31
C ALA A 14 -1.87 -1.54 4.60
N VAL A 15 -1.14 -1.57 3.48
CA VAL A 15 -0.75 -2.76 2.74
C VAL A 15 0.75 -2.94 2.90
N TYR A 16 1.16 -4.11 3.40
CA TYR A 16 2.55 -4.46 3.64
C TYR A 16 3.12 -5.27 2.48
N LEU A 17 4.27 -4.87 1.94
CA LEU A 17 4.97 -5.62 0.89
C LEU A 17 6.12 -6.41 1.49
N LEU A 18 6.10 -7.73 1.31
CA LEU A 18 7.15 -8.64 1.74
C LEU A 18 7.84 -9.31 0.56
N THR A 19 9.14 -9.55 0.67
CA THR A 19 9.91 -10.42 -0.25
C THR A 19 10.34 -11.69 0.48
N LEU A 20 10.44 -12.81 -0.24
CA LEU A 20 11.04 -14.04 0.28
C LEU A 20 12.54 -14.04 -0.02
N GLN A 21 13.36 -14.13 1.02
CA GLN A 21 14.81 -14.14 0.91
C GLN A 21 15.34 -15.56 0.65
N ASP A 22 16.59 -15.66 0.19
CA ASP A 22 17.26 -16.95 -0.10
C ASP A 22 17.32 -17.90 1.11
N ASP A 23 17.26 -17.35 2.32
CA ASP A 23 17.26 -18.12 3.57
C ASP A 23 15.85 -18.59 4.01
N GLY A 24 14.84 -18.35 3.18
CA GLY A 24 13.45 -18.74 3.41
C GLY A 24 12.68 -17.82 4.38
N ARG A 25 13.26 -16.69 4.81
CA ARG A 25 12.57 -15.71 5.66
C ARG A 25 11.97 -14.58 4.83
N TYR A 26 10.88 -14.01 5.34
CA TYR A 26 10.26 -12.83 4.75
C TYR A 26 10.96 -11.56 5.23
N HIS A 27 11.21 -10.64 4.30
CA HIS A 27 11.69 -9.29 4.58
C HIS A 27 10.61 -8.26 4.25
N LEU A 28 10.48 -7.20 5.07
CA LEU A 28 9.56 -6.10 4.81
C LEU A 28 10.26 -5.06 3.94
N GLU A 29 9.82 -4.92 2.69
CA GLU A 29 10.34 -3.92 1.77
C GLU A 29 9.73 -2.54 2.01
N GLY A 30 8.45 -2.51 2.42
CA GLY A 30 7.75 -1.27 2.64
C GLY A 30 6.27 -1.43 2.96
N SER A 31 5.61 -0.30 3.17
CA SER A 31 4.17 -0.23 3.46
C SER A 31 3.54 0.96 2.75
N HIS A 32 2.33 0.78 2.23
CA HIS A 32 1.53 1.84 1.62
C HIS A 32 0.21 1.99 2.32
N LEU A 33 -0.31 3.21 2.41
CA LEU A 33 -1.71 3.37 2.80
C LEU A 33 -2.59 2.82 1.68
N LEU A 34 -3.68 2.17 2.04
CA LEU A 34 -4.68 1.68 1.09
C LEU A 34 -5.25 2.81 0.23
N ALA A 35 -5.30 4.04 0.78
CA ALA A 35 -5.70 5.24 0.06
C ALA A 35 -4.75 5.58 -1.10
N ASP A 36 -3.44 5.35 -0.92
CA ASP A 36 -2.42 5.59 -1.97
C ASP A 36 -2.61 4.62 -3.14
N LEU A 37 -3.21 3.46 -2.87
CA LEU A 37 -3.57 2.43 -3.84
C LEU A 37 -5.02 2.58 -4.36
N SER A 38 -5.62 3.77 -4.21
CA SER A 38 -7.01 4.05 -4.63
C SER A 38 -8.05 3.09 -4.02
N GLY A 39 -7.79 2.56 -2.83
CA GLY A 39 -8.68 1.59 -2.17
C GLY A 39 -8.55 0.16 -2.69
N ILE A 40 -7.62 -0.11 -3.60
CA ILE A 40 -7.45 -1.40 -4.27
C ILE A 40 -6.20 -2.07 -3.73
N VAL A 41 -6.33 -3.30 -3.24
CA VAL A 41 -5.20 -4.12 -2.85
C VAL A 41 -4.70 -4.90 -4.08
N PRO A 42 -3.45 -4.71 -4.52
CA PRO A 42 -2.86 -5.44 -5.66
C PRO A 42 -3.10 -6.95 -5.58
N ALA A 43 -3.44 -7.56 -6.71
CA ALA A 43 -3.66 -9.00 -6.86
C ALA A 43 -2.38 -9.70 -7.35
N PRO A 44 -2.29 -11.04 -7.23
CA PRO A 44 -1.21 -11.80 -7.86
C PRO A 44 -1.09 -11.50 -9.36
N GLY A 45 0.12 -11.21 -9.83
CA GLY A 45 0.46 -10.77 -11.18
C GLY A 45 0.47 -9.24 -11.36
N ASP A 46 -0.12 -8.47 -10.43
CA ASP A 46 0.00 -7.01 -10.46
C ASP A 46 1.42 -6.59 -10.13
N ARG A 47 1.84 -5.46 -10.70
CA ARG A 47 3.16 -4.87 -10.47
C ARG A 47 3.04 -3.60 -9.64
N VAL A 48 3.87 -3.50 -8.62
CA VAL A 48 3.92 -2.36 -7.70
C VAL A 48 5.29 -1.71 -7.82
N THR A 49 5.31 -0.41 -8.05
CA THR A 49 6.53 0.39 -8.10
C THR A 49 6.74 1.06 -6.76
N LEU A 50 7.87 0.74 -6.11
CA LEU A 50 8.25 1.30 -4.83
C LEU A 50 9.41 2.28 -4.99
N ALA A 51 9.27 3.49 -4.45
CA ALA A 51 10.40 4.36 -4.18
C ALA A 51 11.00 3.92 -2.84
N ILE A 52 12.13 3.21 -2.89
CA ILE A 52 12.84 2.70 -1.70
C ILE A 52 13.76 3.79 -1.12
N ASP A 53 14.29 4.67 -1.97
CA ASP A 53 15.10 5.84 -1.59
C ASP A 53 14.81 7.02 -2.55
N GLU A 54 15.36 8.22 -2.29
CA GLU A 54 15.16 9.43 -3.11
C GLU A 54 15.52 9.19 -4.60
N ASP A 55 16.43 8.26 -4.87
CA ASP A 55 16.93 7.94 -6.21
C ASP A 55 16.71 6.48 -6.65
N VAL A 56 16.18 5.62 -5.77
CA VAL A 56 16.05 4.18 -6.06
C VAL A 56 14.58 3.77 -6.12
N THR A 57 14.16 3.39 -7.33
CA THR A 57 12.83 2.84 -7.59
C THR A 57 12.96 1.38 -7.99
N SER A 58 12.38 0.47 -7.20
CA SER A 58 12.28 -0.94 -7.56
C SER A 58 10.85 -1.29 -7.97
N ILE A 59 10.72 -2.26 -8.85
CA ILE A 59 9.43 -2.78 -9.31
C ILE A 59 9.31 -4.21 -8.81
N PHE A 60 8.19 -4.50 -8.17
CA PHE A 60 7.88 -5.81 -7.62
C PHE A 60 6.64 -6.39 -8.30
N GLU A 61 6.67 -7.68 -8.60
CA GLU A 61 5.49 -8.44 -9.01
C GLU A 61 4.89 -9.15 -7.80
N VAL A 62 3.60 -8.95 -7.56
CA VAL A 62 2.88 -9.60 -6.48
C VAL A 62 2.69 -11.07 -6.83
N ILE A 63 3.17 -11.96 -5.97
CA ILE A 63 3.06 -13.41 -6.14
C ILE A 63 1.92 -13.99 -5.30
N SER A 64 1.69 -13.42 -4.11
CA SER A 64 0.55 -13.78 -3.29
C SER A 64 0.00 -12.60 -2.50
N ARG A 65 -1.27 -12.72 -2.09
CA ARG A 65 -1.97 -11.75 -1.26
C ARG A 65 -2.66 -12.47 -0.11
N HIS A 66 -2.46 -11.96 1.10
CA HIS A 66 -3.03 -12.50 2.32
C HIS A 66 -3.71 -11.40 3.13
N PHE A 67 -4.90 -11.70 3.66
CA PHE A 67 -5.49 -10.92 4.73
C PHE A 67 -5.10 -11.56 6.05
N VAL A 68 -4.34 -10.83 6.86
CA VAL A 68 -3.87 -11.30 8.17
C VAL A 68 -4.72 -10.66 9.25
N ARG A 69 -5.25 -11.49 10.14
CA ARG A 69 -5.98 -11.08 11.34
C ARG A 69 -5.33 -11.74 12.55
N HIS A 70 -4.80 -10.93 13.46
CA HIS A 70 -4.13 -11.38 14.67
C HIS A 70 -4.80 -10.82 15.92
N LEU A 71 -5.20 -11.69 16.85
CA LEU A 71 -5.76 -11.30 18.14
C LEU A 71 -4.72 -11.51 19.23
N ARG A 72 -4.29 -10.42 19.88
CA ARG A 72 -3.39 -10.48 21.02
C ARG A 72 -4.21 -10.76 22.28
N LEU A 73 -4.26 -12.04 22.68
CA LEU A 73 -5.08 -12.51 23.80
C LEU A 73 -4.82 -11.79 25.13
N ALA A 74 -3.58 -11.33 25.38
CA ALA A 74 -3.21 -10.67 26.62
C ALA A 74 -3.78 -9.25 26.76
N SER A 75 -3.99 -8.53 25.66
CA SER A 75 -4.53 -7.17 25.65
C SER A 75 -5.94 -7.07 25.07
N GLY A 76 -6.39 -8.10 24.36
CA GLY A 76 -7.64 -8.06 23.60
C GLY A 76 -7.53 -7.26 22.30
N ASP A 77 -6.33 -6.78 21.95
CA ASP A 77 -6.13 -6.01 20.72
C ASP A 77 -6.22 -6.94 19.51
N GLU A 78 -6.95 -6.49 18.50
CA GLU A 78 -7.01 -7.15 17.21
C GLU A 78 -6.24 -6.30 16.19
N PHE A 79 -5.36 -6.93 15.43
CA PHE A 79 -4.64 -6.32 14.31
C PHE A 79 -5.10 -6.99 13.02
N SER A 80 -5.56 -6.21 12.06
CA SER A 80 -5.92 -6.70 10.73
C SER A 80 -5.19 -5.90 9.65
N ALA A 81 -4.54 -6.58 8.70
CA ALA A 81 -3.81 -5.94 7.61
C ALA A 81 -3.79 -6.80 6.34
N TRP A 82 -3.60 -6.13 5.20
CA TRP A 82 -3.26 -6.81 3.95
C TRP A 82 -1.74 -6.96 3.82
N VAL A 83 -1.32 -8.16 3.46
CA VAL A 83 0.08 -8.51 3.25
C VAL A 83 0.23 -9.06 1.83
N LEU A 84 1.13 -8.47 1.07
CA LEU A 84 1.52 -8.89 -0.26
C LEU A 84 2.87 -9.58 -0.16
N VAL A 85 2.99 -10.77 -0.73
CA VAL A 85 4.30 -11.37 -1.00
C VAL A 85 4.62 -11.08 -2.45
N ALA A 86 5.78 -10.51 -2.70
CA ALA A 86 6.22 -10.12 -4.02
C ALA A 86 7.65 -10.55 -4.28
N GLN A 87 8.02 -10.52 -5.55
CA GLN A 87 9.38 -10.73 -6.02
C GLN A 87 9.83 -9.50 -6.80
N GLU A 88 11.12 -9.16 -6.71
CA GLU A 88 11.69 -8.09 -7.50
C GLU A 88 11.68 -8.47 -9.00
N VAL A 89 11.29 -7.52 -9.85
CA VAL A 89 11.34 -7.65 -11.30
C VAL A 89 12.78 -7.39 -11.77
N ASP A 90 13.20 -8.10 -12.82
CA ASP A 90 14.53 -7.90 -13.41
C ASP A 90 14.80 -6.42 -13.73
N GLN A 91 16.03 -5.98 -13.42
CA GLN A 91 16.42 -4.58 -13.51
C GLN A 91 16.26 -3.99 -14.91
N LEU A 92 16.51 -4.77 -15.97
CA LEU A 92 16.35 -4.29 -17.35
C LEU A 92 14.87 -4.05 -17.69
N GLU A 93 13.99 -4.95 -17.27
CA GLU A 93 12.55 -4.77 -17.46
C GLU A 93 12.03 -3.60 -16.64
N ALA A 94 12.51 -3.43 -15.40
CA ALA A 94 12.14 -2.31 -14.56
C ALA A 94 12.55 -0.96 -15.17
N ASP A 95 13.77 -0.87 -15.70
CA ASP A 95 14.29 0.33 -16.37
C ASP A 95 13.46 0.70 -17.61
N GLU A 96 13.11 -0.27 -18.44
CA GLU A 96 12.29 -0.03 -19.65
C GLU A 96 10.87 0.40 -19.29
N LEU A 97 10.27 -0.15 -18.23
CA LEU A 97 8.98 0.31 -17.70
C LEU A 97 9.06 1.75 -17.20
N LEU A 98 10.07 2.08 -16.38
CA LEU A 98 10.26 3.44 -15.86
C LEU A 98 10.46 4.46 -17.00
N LYS A 99 11.22 4.09 -18.04
CA LYS A 99 11.43 4.91 -19.23
C LYS A 99 10.14 5.13 -20.03
N ALA A 100 9.32 4.10 -20.18
CA ALA A 100 8.00 4.22 -20.80
C ALA A 100 7.08 5.15 -20.00
N PHE A 101 7.02 4.99 -18.67
CA PHE A 101 6.28 5.88 -17.78
C PHE A 101 6.77 7.34 -17.84
N GLY A 102 8.08 7.55 -17.80
CA GLY A 102 8.67 8.90 -17.91
C GLY A 102 8.31 9.58 -19.23
N THR A 103 8.19 8.82 -20.31
CA THR A 103 7.73 9.33 -21.62
C THR A 103 6.26 9.73 -21.58
N LEU A 104 5.41 8.92 -20.95
CA LEU A 104 3.98 9.26 -20.72
C LEU A 104 3.83 10.51 -19.86
N TRP A 105 4.61 10.64 -18.78
CA TRP A 105 4.56 11.81 -17.90
C TRP A 105 4.98 13.10 -18.61
N LYS A 106 6.07 13.06 -19.39
CA LYS A 106 6.55 14.21 -20.16
C LYS A 106 5.58 14.64 -21.25
N SER A 107 4.79 13.71 -21.77
CA SER A 107 3.78 13.95 -22.81
C SER A 107 2.37 14.21 -22.26
N ALA A 108 2.15 14.01 -20.95
CA ALA A 108 0.87 14.27 -20.33
C ALA A 108 0.53 15.77 -20.39
N PRO A 109 -0.69 16.14 -20.83
CA PRO A 109 -1.11 17.53 -20.78
C PRO A 109 -1.05 18.00 -19.32
N ARG A 110 -0.32 19.09 -19.06
CA ARG A 110 -0.28 19.72 -17.74
C ARG A 110 -1.72 19.98 -17.32
N ARG A 111 -2.18 19.37 -16.21
CA ARG A 111 -3.51 19.67 -15.66
C ARG A 111 -3.59 21.19 -15.47
N PRO A 112 -4.65 21.87 -15.97
CA PRO A 112 -4.82 23.28 -15.67
C PRO A 112 -4.93 23.47 -14.16
N SER A 113 -4.16 24.39 -13.61
CA SER A 113 -4.04 24.74 -12.18
C SER A 113 -5.32 25.23 -11.51
N ASN A 114 -6.46 25.18 -12.22
CA ASN A 114 -7.67 25.91 -11.86
C ASN A 114 -8.86 24.97 -11.59
N LEU A 115 -8.61 23.74 -11.12
CA LEU A 115 -9.68 22.96 -10.51
C LEU A 115 -10.02 23.61 -9.16
N PRO A 116 -11.29 23.97 -8.90
CA PRO A 116 -11.67 24.60 -7.65
C PRO A 116 -11.31 23.66 -6.50
N HIS A 117 -10.56 24.18 -5.52
CA HIS A 117 -10.39 23.52 -4.23
C HIS A 117 -11.75 23.02 -3.77
N MET A 118 -11.90 21.70 -3.59
CA MET A 118 -13.05 21.12 -2.92
C MET A 118 -13.11 21.76 -1.53
N LYS A 119 -13.95 22.80 -1.41
CA LYS A 119 -14.31 23.37 -0.12
C LYS A 119 -14.98 22.25 0.65
N THR A 120 -14.35 21.84 1.74
CA THR A 120 -14.89 20.97 2.77
C THR A 120 -16.33 21.42 3.06
N ALA A 121 -17.30 20.58 2.71
CA ALA A 121 -18.71 20.87 2.96
C ALA A 121 -18.92 20.91 4.48
N THR A 122 -18.94 22.14 4.99
CA THR A 122 -19.19 22.44 6.39
C THR A 122 -20.70 22.47 6.62
N ARG A 123 -21.15 21.71 7.62
CA ARG A 123 -22.42 21.84 8.36
C ARG A 123 -23.73 21.62 7.58
N LEU A 124 -24.31 20.44 7.79
CA LEU A 124 -25.77 20.31 7.86
C LEU A 124 -26.19 20.71 9.29
N LYS A 125 -26.77 21.90 9.46
CA LYS A 125 -27.68 22.18 10.59
C LYS A 125 -29.02 21.53 10.25
N ARG A 126 -29.60 20.78 11.17
CA ARG A 126 -31.05 20.53 11.17
C ARG A 126 -31.63 21.11 12.44
N GLU A 127 -32.66 21.91 12.21
CA GLU A 127 -33.64 22.43 13.15
C GLU A 127 -34.43 21.30 13.81
#